data_AF-A0A9P6B7F2-F1
#
_entry.id   AF-A0A9P6B7F2-F1
#
_cell.length_a   1.000
_cell.length_b   1.000
_cell.length_c   1.000
_cell.angle_alpha   90.00
_cell.angle_beta   90.00
_cell.angle_gamma   90.00
#
_symmetry.space_group_name_H-M   'P 1'
#
loop_
_entity.id
_entity.type
_entity.pdbx_description
1 polymer ?
#
loop_
_entity_poly.entity_id
_entity_poly.type
_entity_poly.pdbx_seq_one_letter_code
_entity_poly.pdbx_strand_id
1 'polypeptide(L)'
;MTDVDGHGSVFCRIRHIYGHARVPYECSGVEARFLGQLGLAFVMMVRPLFFCFPAYDRFEMPHITPWLPVHMFLYTIILDFWYYITHRAMYEVDVRHEFFLFIILARVLSTQFLWRFPKTHHKKKHPSSLLASFSDHEEEVLYFVAVPMLTYTTYLVDFFTLWITSVCILYLEVVEHSGVHVYQQQPITGPILRFFGMDLIDEDHDLHHRNGWAKSSNYGKQTRVWDEVFGTMQPRQEMVDENVDW
;
A
#
# COMPACT_ATOMS: atom_id res chain seq x y z
N MET A 1 4.54 40.63 -28.87
CA MET A 1 4.79 40.83 -27.43
C MET A 1 3.43 40.78 -26.76
N THR A 2 3.27 39.79 -25.88
CA THR A 2 2.12 39.51 -25.00
C THR A 2 0.75 39.35 -25.66
N ASP A 3 0.29 38.10 -25.79
CA ASP A 3 -0.77 37.56 -24.91
C ASP A 3 -1.48 36.36 -25.57
N VAL A 4 -0.92 35.16 -25.41
CA VAL A 4 -1.64 33.88 -25.46
C VAL A 4 -0.75 32.92 -24.68
N ASP A 5 -1.14 32.46 -23.50
CA ASP A 5 -0.77 31.15 -22.91
C ASP A 5 -1.22 31.07 -21.44
N GLY A 6 -2.54 31.07 -21.22
CA GLY A 6 -3.16 30.91 -19.90
C GLY A 6 -3.61 29.50 -19.54
N HIS A 7 -3.45 28.51 -20.44
CA HIS A 7 -4.06 27.18 -20.26
C HIS A 7 -3.10 25.99 -20.43
N GLY A 8 -1.82 26.23 -20.69
CA GLY A 8 -0.82 25.17 -20.90
C GLY A 8 -0.02 24.72 -19.67
N SER A 9 -0.08 25.44 -18.54
CA SER A 9 0.86 25.22 -17.43
C SER A 9 0.49 24.07 -16.50
N VAL A 10 -0.78 23.68 -16.40
CA VAL A 10 -1.22 22.65 -15.45
C VAL A 10 -0.85 21.25 -15.94
N PHE A 11 -1.07 20.94 -17.22
CA PHE A 11 -0.72 19.62 -17.78
C PHE A 11 0.77 19.43 -18.05
N CYS A 12 1.55 20.52 -18.20
CA CYS A 12 3.01 20.43 -18.34
C CYS A 12 3.72 20.15 -17.00
N ARG A 13 3.06 20.36 -15.84
CA ARG A 13 3.59 20.04 -14.50
C ARG A 13 3.41 18.57 -14.08
N ILE A 14 2.64 17.77 -14.81
CA ILE A 14 2.54 16.32 -14.60
C ILE A 14 3.77 15.60 -15.20
N ARG A 15 4.59 16.29 -16.00
CA ARG A 15 5.84 15.75 -16.55
C ARG A 15 7.01 16.02 -15.60
N HIS A 16 7.28 15.07 -14.71
CA HIS A 16 8.52 15.07 -13.93
C HIS A 16 9.71 14.54 -14.73
N ILE A 17 10.89 15.05 -14.39
CA ILE A 17 12.21 14.75 -15.00
C ILE A 17 12.52 13.24 -15.00
N TYR A 18 11.91 12.48 -14.07
CA TYR A 18 12.12 11.04 -13.86
C TYR A 18 10.85 10.19 -14.06
N GLY A 19 9.70 10.81 -14.36
CA GLY A 19 8.40 10.14 -14.50
C GLY A 19 8.07 9.74 -15.95
N HIS A 20 7.74 8.46 -16.12
CA HIS A 20 6.98 7.74 -17.17
C HIS A 20 7.17 8.03 -18.68
N ALA A 21 7.66 9.18 -19.15
CA ALA A 21 7.66 9.52 -20.56
C ALA A 21 8.86 8.97 -21.38
N ARG A 22 9.76 8.17 -20.78
CA ARG A 22 11.05 7.80 -21.45
C ARG A 22 11.36 6.31 -21.59
N VAL A 23 10.67 5.38 -20.93
CA VAL A 23 11.08 3.97 -20.94
C VAL A 23 9.94 3.06 -21.42
N PRO A 24 10.13 2.24 -22.46
CA PRO A 24 9.13 1.27 -22.91
C PRO A 24 8.86 0.23 -21.83
N TYR A 25 7.60 -0.15 -21.67
CA TYR A 25 7.14 -1.16 -20.74
C TYR A 25 7.67 -2.56 -21.14
N GLU A 26 8.82 -2.98 -20.62
CA GLU A 26 9.41 -4.30 -20.98
C GLU A 26 8.55 -5.50 -20.54
N CYS A 27 7.60 -5.31 -19.61
CA CYS A 27 6.75 -6.40 -19.08
C CYS A 27 5.29 -6.40 -19.55
N SER A 28 4.84 -5.51 -20.46
CA SER A 28 3.40 -5.42 -20.81
C SER A 28 2.97 -6.29 -21.99
N GLY A 29 3.20 -7.60 -21.93
CA GLY A 29 2.55 -8.54 -22.84
C GLY A 29 1.01 -8.51 -22.66
N VAL A 30 0.26 -8.91 -23.69
CA VAL A 30 -1.22 -8.98 -23.63
C VAL A 30 -1.70 -9.88 -22.48
N GLU A 31 -0.98 -10.98 -22.22
CA GLU A 31 -1.27 -11.91 -21.12
C GLU A 31 -1.11 -11.26 -19.73
N ALA A 32 -0.04 -10.49 -19.51
CA ALA A 32 0.20 -9.78 -18.26
C ALA A 32 -0.90 -8.74 -17.98
N ARG A 33 -1.45 -8.12 -19.03
CA ARG A 33 -2.56 -7.17 -18.91
C ARG A 33 -3.86 -7.87 -18.51
N PHE A 34 -4.18 -9.00 -19.16
CA PHE A 34 -5.38 -9.77 -18.85
C PHE A 34 -5.35 -10.35 -17.43
N LEU A 35 -4.22 -10.97 -17.04
CA LEU A 35 -4.02 -11.47 -15.67
C LEU A 35 -4.08 -10.34 -14.63
N GLY A 36 -3.51 -9.18 -14.96
CA GLY A 36 -3.59 -7.99 -14.13
C GLY A 36 -5.03 -7.48 -13.91
N GLN A 37 -5.87 -7.48 -14.95
CA GLN A 37 -7.29 -7.10 -14.83
C GLN A 37 -8.06 -8.07 -13.92
N LEU A 38 -7.82 -9.37 -14.06
CA LEU A 38 -8.45 -10.38 -13.21
C LEU A 38 -7.97 -10.25 -11.75
N GLY A 39 -6.68 -10.04 -11.53
CA GLY A 39 -6.11 -9.82 -10.20
C GLY A 39 -6.65 -8.55 -9.53
N LEU A 40 -6.80 -7.46 -10.28
CA LEU A 40 -7.39 -6.22 -9.77
C LEU A 40 -8.88 -6.42 -9.44
N ALA A 41 -9.65 -7.08 -10.31
CA ALA A 41 -11.06 -7.38 -10.05
C ALA A 41 -11.24 -8.27 -8.81
N PHE A 42 -10.37 -9.27 -8.64
CA PHE A 42 -10.34 -10.12 -7.45
C PHE A 42 -10.06 -9.30 -6.19
N VAL A 43 -9.04 -8.46 -6.20
CA VAL A 43 -8.67 -7.60 -5.06
C VAL A 43 -9.81 -6.63 -4.69
N MET A 44 -10.49 -6.05 -5.68
CA MET A 44 -11.54 -5.06 -5.43
C MET A 44 -12.86 -5.70 -4.97
N MET A 45 -13.19 -6.91 -5.45
CA MET A 45 -14.51 -7.53 -5.21
C MET A 45 -14.47 -8.62 -4.14
N VAL A 46 -13.48 -9.51 -4.19
CA VAL A 46 -13.45 -10.72 -3.36
C VAL A 46 -12.77 -10.44 -2.02
N ARG A 47 -11.72 -9.62 -2.00
CA ARG A 47 -10.95 -9.32 -0.77
C ARG A 47 -11.81 -8.73 0.35
N PRO A 48 -12.64 -7.69 0.10
CA PRO A 48 -13.50 -7.13 1.15
C PRO A 48 -14.49 -8.15 1.69
N LEU A 49 -15.07 -8.98 0.82
CA LEU A 49 -16.07 -9.97 1.21
C LEU A 49 -15.46 -11.04 2.12
N PHE A 50 -14.29 -11.56 1.76
CA PHE A 50 -13.59 -12.55 2.59
C PHE A 50 -13.20 -11.97 3.95
N PHE A 51 -12.64 -10.76 3.94
CA PHE A 51 -12.11 -10.14 5.14
C PHE A 51 -13.20 -9.60 6.08
N CYS A 52 -14.32 -9.11 5.55
CA CYS A 52 -15.43 -8.62 6.39
C CYS A 52 -16.35 -9.75 6.89
N PHE A 53 -16.25 -10.95 6.33
CA PHE A 53 -17.10 -12.09 6.71
C PHE A 53 -17.07 -12.42 8.22
N PRO A 54 -15.91 -12.39 8.92
CA PRO A 54 -15.87 -12.64 10.36
C PRO A 54 -16.60 -11.60 11.22
N ALA A 55 -16.82 -10.40 10.70
CA ALA A 55 -17.56 -9.34 11.38
C ALA A 55 -19.06 -9.35 11.05
N TYR A 56 -19.48 -10.12 10.04
CA TYR A 56 -20.84 -10.10 9.54
C TYR A 56 -21.85 -10.71 10.51
N ASP A 57 -22.80 -9.90 10.97
CA ASP A 57 -23.99 -10.36 11.68
C ASP A 57 -25.24 -10.06 10.84
N ARG A 58 -25.96 -11.12 10.47
CA ARG A 58 -27.20 -11.04 9.68
C ARG A 58 -28.36 -10.35 10.41
N PHE A 59 -28.27 -10.18 11.73
CA PHE A 59 -29.28 -9.52 12.56
C PHE A 59 -28.93 -8.08 12.89
N GLU A 60 -27.73 -7.62 12.54
CA GLU A 60 -27.30 -6.25 12.74
C GLU A 60 -27.90 -5.33 11.66
N MET A 61 -28.46 -4.20 12.09
CA MET A 61 -28.98 -3.21 11.14
C MET A 61 -27.85 -2.31 10.61
N PRO A 62 -27.93 -1.87 9.34
CA PRO A 62 -27.02 -0.87 8.78
C PRO A 62 -26.94 0.38 9.65
N HIS A 63 -25.73 0.70 10.08
CA HIS A 63 -25.46 1.88 10.88
C HIS A 63 -24.08 2.45 10.57
N ILE A 64 -23.88 3.71 10.96
CA ILE A 64 -22.58 4.38 10.93
C ILE A 64 -22.36 4.92 12.34
N THR A 65 -21.33 4.42 13.02
CA THR A 65 -20.94 4.94 14.32
C THR A 65 -20.39 6.37 14.18
N PRO A 66 -20.74 7.32 15.08
CA PRO A 66 -20.12 8.64 15.10
C PRO A 66 -18.60 8.60 15.32
N TRP A 67 -18.09 7.49 15.87
CA TRP A 67 -16.66 7.24 16.07
C TRP A 67 -15.95 6.66 14.85
N LEU A 68 -16.63 6.57 13.71
CA LEU A 68 -16.10 5.99 12.48
C LEU A 68 -14.72 6.56 12.10
N PRO A 69 -14.48 7.90 12.12
CA PRO A 69 -13.16 8.43 11.80
C PRO A 69 -12.04 7.93 12.73
N VAL A 70 -12.35 7.77 14.03
CA VAL A 70 -11.39 7.27 15.02
C VAL A 70 -11.11 5.80 14.79
N HIS A 71 -12.14 5.00 14.55
CA HIS A 71 -11.97 3.58 14.22
C HIS A 71 -11.15 3.40 12.95
N MET A 72 -11.46 4.14 11.89
CA MET A 72 -10.72 4.11 10.62
C MET A 72 -9.25 4.50 10.81
N PHE A 73 -8.98 5.56 11.57
CA PHE A 73 -7.62 5.99 11.89
C PHE A 73 -6.85 4.91 12.65
N LEU A 74 -7.39 4.39 13.75
CA LEU A 74 -6.73 3.35 14.54
C LEU A 74 -6.54 2.06 13.75
N TYR A 75 -7.57 1.65 13.01
CA TYR A 75 -7.54 0.45 12.21
C TYR A 75 -6.45 0.51 11.13
N THR A 76 -6.33 1.63 10.42
CA THR A 76 -5.27 1.82 9.42
C THR A 76 -3.88 1.84 10.05
N ILE A 77 -3.68 2.47 11.22
CA ILE A 77 -2.39 2.43 11.94
C ILE A 77 -1.99 1.00 12.35
N ILE A 78 -2.95 0.20 12.83
CA ILE A 78 -2.72 -1.19 13.26
C ILE A 78 -2.50 -2.10 12.05
N LEU A 79 -3.23 -1.89 10.96
CA LEU A 79 -3.00 -2.58 9.69
C LEU A 79 -1.58 -2.33 9.20
N ASP A 80 -1.19 -1.06 9.21
CA ASP A 80 0.11 -0.62 8.77
C ASP A 80 1.23 -1.19 9.63
N PHE A 81 0.99 -1.43 10.93
CA PHE A 81 1.94 -2.11 11.82
C PHE A 81 2.22 -3.54 11.36
N TRP A 82 1.16 -4.34 11.17
CA TRP A 82 1.30 -5.72 10.73
C TRP A 82 1.91 -5.81 9.34
N TYR A 83 1.50 -4.90 8.44
CA TYR A 83 2.10 -4.77 7.13
C TYR A 83 3.59 -4.41 7.24
N TYR A 84 3.94 -3.36 7.97
CA TYR A 84 5.31 -2.89 8.16
C TYR A 84 6.24 -4.01 8.64
N ILE A 85 5.87 -4.72 9.71
CA ILE A 85 6.73 -5.75 10.29
C ILE A 85 6.91 -6.91 9.31
N THR A 86 5.81 -7.36 8.69
CA THR A 86 5.88 -8.48 7.75
C THR A 86 6.65 -8.10 6.49
N HIS A 87 6.41 -6.90 5.97
CA HIS A 87 7.08 -6.34 4.81
C HIS A 87 8.57 -6.18 5.08
N ARG A 88 8.97 -5.47 6.13
CA ARG A 88 10.38 -5.31 6.51
C ARG A 88 11.06 -6.65 6.78
N ALA A 89 10.38 -7.60 7.45
CA ALA A 89 10.94 -8.92 7.72
C ALA A 89 11.28 -9.70 6.44
N MET A 90 10.51 -9.51 5.35
CA MET A 90 10.84 -10.12 4.05
C MET A 90 12.08 -9.54 3.38
N TYR A 91 12.50 -8.32 3.75
CA TYR A 91 13.68 -7.67 3.16
C TYR A 91 14.94 -7.78 4.00
N GLU A 92 14.83 -7.49 5.30
CA GLU A 92 16.00 -7.25 6.14
C GLU A 92 16.43 -8.48 6.94
N VAL A 93 15.50 -9.38 7.25
CA VAL A 93 15.82 -10.49 8.14
C VAL A 93 16.37 -11.66 7.32
N ASP A 94 17.68 -11.91 7.46
CA ASP A 94 18.21 -13.21 7.12
C ASP A 94 17.71 -14.21 8.15
N VAL A 95 16.55 -14.86 7.91
CA VAL A 95 15.92 -15.79 8.88
C VAL A 95 16.74 -17.09 8.97
N ARG A 96 17.96 -16.97 9.49
CA ARG A 96 18.83 -18.04 9.97
C ARG A 96 19.01 -17.81 11.46
N HIS A 97 18.05 -18.31 12.25
CA HIS A 97 18.10 -18.38 13.72
C HIS A 97 17.99 -16.97 14.35
N GLU A 98 16.92 -16.54 15.02
CA GLU A 98 16.64 -16.83 16.44
C GLU A 98 15.30 -16.17 16.92
N PHE A 99 14.15 -16.38 16.27
CA PHE A 99 12.85 -15.88 16.78
C PHE A 99 11.82 -17.01 16.94
N PHE A 100 11.86 -17.65 18.11
CA PHE A 100 11.25 -18.96 18.37
C PHE A 100 9.71 -18.97 18.42
N LEU A 101 9.03 -17.84 18.63
CA LEU A 101 7.56 -17.79 18.77
C LEU A 101 6.82 -17.45 17.47
N PHE A 102 7.40 -16.60 16.60
CA PHE A 102 6.83 -16.27 15.28
C PHE A 102 6.97 -17.45 14.29
N ILE A 103 7.99 -18.29 14.51
CA ILE A 103 8.34 -19.42 13.63
C ILE A 103 7.40 -20.62 13.77
N ILE A 104 6.65 -20.83 14.87
CA ILE A 104 5.74 -21.99 14.94
C ILE A 104 4.57 -21.82 13.96
N LEU A 105 4.03 -20.61 13.82
CA LEU A 105 3.03 -20.29 12.80
C LEU A 105 3.62 -20.29 11.38
N ALA A 106 4.84 -19.76 11.21
CA ALA A 106 5.50 -19.75 9.90
C ALA A 106 6.04 -21.13 9.45
N ARG A 107 6.41 -22.04 10.37
CA ARG A 107 6.91 -23.40 10.05
C ARG A 107 5.82 -24.36 9.61
N VAL A 108 4.57 -24.14 10.01
CA VAL A 108 3.43 -24.84 9.39
C VAL A 108 3.29 -24.43 7.91
N LEU A 109 3.87 -23.28 7.51
CA LEU A 109 3.78 -22.68 6.18
C LEU A 109 5.10 -22.66 5.35
N SER A 110 6.11 -23.49 5.65
CA SER A 110 7.30 -23.69 4.78
C SER A 110 8.15 -22.42 4.46
N THR A 111 9.07 -22.08 5.37
CA THR A 111 9.96 -20.90 5.25
C THR A 111 11.25 -21.11 4.44
N GLN A 112 11.29 -21.98 3.42
CA GLN A 112 12.24 -21.80 2.31
C GLN A 112 11.73 -20.80 1.25
N PHE A 113 10.47 -20.37 1.40
CA PHE A 113 9.75 -19.63 0.36
C PHE A 113 9.91 -18.10 0.52
N LEU A 114 9.91 -17.56 1.76
CA LEU A 114 9.96 -16.10 2.11
C LEU A 114 11.03 -15.26 1.42
N TRP A 115 12.14 -15.86 1.05
CA TRP A 115 13.29 -15.19 0.44
C TRP A 115 13.20 -14.92 -1.06
N ARG A 116 12.20 -15.51 -1.72
CA ARG A 116 12.00 -15.34 -3.17
C ARG A 116 11.02 -14.21 -3.50
N PHE A 117 10.19 -13.74 -2.55
CA PHE A 117 8.97 -12.97 -2.86
C PHE A 117 9.17 -11.51 -3.24
N PRO A 118 9.98 -10.71 -2.54
CA PRO A 118 10.08 -9.29 -2.90
C PRO A 118 10.72 -9.09 -4.28
N LYS A 119 11.34 -10.13 -4.85
CA LYS A 119 11.99 -10.01 -6.15
C LYS A 119 10.99 -9.89 -7.27
N THR A 120 9.80 -10.51 -7.21
CA THR A 120 8.85 -10.45 -8.33
C THR A 120 8.01 -9.18 -8.31
N HIS A 121 7.52 -8.77 -7.13
CA HIS A 121 6.79 -7.51 -7.00
C HIS A 121 7.70 -6.30 -7.31
N HIS A 122 8.95 -6.29 -6.83
CA HIS A 122 9.91 -5.19 -7.03
C HIS A 122 10.76 -5.32 -8.31
N LYS A 123 10.55 -6.35 -9.14
CA LYS A 123 10.95 -6.28 -10.56
C LYS A 123 10.26 -5.11 -11.25
N LYS A 124 9.06 -4.74 -10.79
CA LYS A 124 8.37 -3.54 -11.25
C LYS A 124 8.93 -2.33 -10.54
N LYS A 125 9.85 -1.69 -11.23
CA LYS A 125 10.42 -0.39 -10.83
C LYS A 125 9.46 0.78 -11.03
N HIS A 126 8.32 0.51 -11.68
CA HIS A 126 7.28 1.47 -12.00
C HIS A 126 5.91 0.87 -11.64
N PRO A 127 5.19 1.41 -10.65
CA PRO A 127 3.87 0.92 -10.25
C PRO A 127 2.84 1.10 -11.39
N SER A 128 1.95 0.12 -11.53
CA SER A 128 0.72 0.25 -12.34
C SER A 128 -0.43 -0.47 -11.63
N SER A 129 -1.63 0.14 -11.56
CA SER A 129 -2.78 -0.46 -10.85
C SER A 129 -3.14 -1.81 -11.44
N LEU A 130 -2.92 -1.99 -12.75
CA LEU A 130 -3.15 -3.25 -13.45
C LEU A 130 -2.26 -4.37 -12.92
N LEU A 131 -1.08 -4.01 -12.42
CA LEU A 131 -0.09 -4.94 -11.91
C LEU A 131 0.06 -4.83 -10.39
N ALA A 132 -0.82 -4.09 -9.69
CA ALA A 132 -0.78 -3.94 -8.24
C ALA A 132 -0.84 -5.30 -7.54
N SER A 133 -1.73 -6.17 -8.04
CA SER A 133 -1.88 -7.53 -7.54
C SER A 133 -0.88 -8.53 -8.13
N PHE A 134 0.03 -8.13 -9.02
CA PHE A 134 0.92 -9.10 -9.68
C PHE A 134 2.15 -9.38 -8.79
N SER A 135 1.95 -10.16 -7.74
CA SER A 135 3.00 -10.60 -6.81
C SER A 135 3.10 -12.12 -6.79
N ASP A 136 4.10 -12.68 -6.12
CA ASP A 136 4.18 -14.13 -5.98
C ASP A 136 2.99 -14.60 -5.10
N HIS A 137 2.37 -15.74 -5.40
CA HIS A 137 1.11 -16.20 -4.78
C HIS A 137 1.10 -16.20 -3.23
N GLU A 138 2.24 -16.38 -2.57
CA GLU A 138 2.30 -16.38 -1.11
C GLU A 138 2.45 -14.98 -0.50
N GLU A 139 2.98 -14.01 -1.25
CA GLU A 139 2.93 -12.60 -0.89
C GLU A 139 1.47 -12.12 -0.88
N GLU A 140 0.70 -12.53 -1.88
CA GLU A 140 -0.74 -12.29 -1.95
C GLU A 140 -1.46 -12.88 -0.75
N VAL A 141 -1.17 -14.13 -0.36
CA VAL A 141 -1.82 -14.76 0.81
C VAL A 141 -1.46 -14.03 2.11
N LEU A 142 -0.19 -13.68 2.33
CA LEU A 142 0.21 -13.00 3.55
C LEU A 142 -0.46 -11.62 3.67
N TYR A 143 -0.39 -10.80 2.62
CA TYR A 143 -0.89 -9.42 2.69
C TYR A 143 -2.40 -9.32 2.49
N PHE A 144 -3.02 -10.24 1.73
CA PHE A 144 -4.47 -10.18 1.48
C PHE A 144 -5.30 -10.99 2.46
N VAL A 145 -4.71 -11.95 3.17
CA VAL A 145 -5.41 -12.78 4.17
C VAL A 145 -4.84 -12.57 5.56
N ALA A 146 -3.56 -12.87 5.77
CA ALA A 146 -3.03 -12.92 7.13
C ALA A 146 -2.93 -11.55 7.80
N VAL A 147 -2.40 -10.53 7.12
CA VAL A 147 -2.26 -9.17 7.69
C VAL A 147 -3.63 -8.56 8.05
N PRO A 148 -4.65 -8.57 7.17
CA PRO A 148 -5.99 -8.11 7.54
C PRO A 148 -6.59 -8.89 8.72
N MET A 149 -6.44 -10.22 8.76
CA MET A 149 -6.96 -11.04 9.86
C MET A 149 -6.24 -10.74 11.19
N LEU A 150 -4.91 -10.60 11.19
CA LEU A 150 -4.14 -10.18 12.37
C LEU A 150 -4.59 -8.81 12.86
N THR A 151 -4.81 -7.88 11.95
CA THR A 151 -5.32 -6.54 12.25
C THR A 151 -6.68 -6.61 12.93
N TYR A 152 -7.62 -7.35 12.35
CA TYR A 152 -8.97 -7.51 12.91
C TYR A 152 -8.93 -8.15 14.30
N THR A 153 -8.13 -9.20 14.50
CA THR A 153 -7.98 -9.82 15.83
C THR A 153 -7.29 -8.92 16.85
N THR A 154 -6.50 -7.94 16.41
CA THR A 154 -5.88 -6.92 17.28
C THR A 154 -6.88 -5.83 17.65
N TYR A 155 -7.75 -5.44 16.73
CA TYR A 155 -8.75 -4.40 16.92
C TYR A 155 -10.07 -4.76 16.24
N LEU A 156 -10.98 -5.32 17.04
CA LEU A 156 -12.30 -5.71 16.60
C LEU A 156 -13.18 -4.46 16.41
N VAL A 157 -13.79 -4.35 15.24
CA VAL A 157 -14.77 -3.31 14.89
C VAL A 157 -15.99 -3.99 14.26
N ASP A 158 -17.14 -3.31 14.28
CA ASP A 158 -18.37 -3.81 13.66
C ASP A 158 -18.22 -3.95 12.12
N PHE A 159 -19.15 -4.69 11.51
CA PHE A 159 -19.13 -4.95 10.08
C PHE A 159 -19.12 -3.68 9.22
N PHE A 160 -19.92 -2.67 9.56
CA PHE A 160 -20.06 -1.47 8.75
C PHE A 160 -18.81 -0.60 8.81
N THR A 161 -18.25 -0.44 10.01
CA THR A 161 -16.95 0.20 10.19
C THR A 161 -15.86 -0.54 9.42
N LEU A 162 -15.81 -1.88 9.51
CA LEU A 162 -14.81 -2.68 8.82
C LEU A 162 -14.92 -2.57 7.30
N TRP A 163 -16.15 -2.63 6.78
CA TRP A 163 -16.43 -2.52 5.36
C TRP A 163 -16.00 -1.16 4.80
N ILE A 164 -16.43 -0.06 5.43
CA ILE A 164 -16.08 1.30 4.99
C ILE A 164 -14.56 1.50 5.04
N THR A 165 -13.92 1.07 6.12
CA THR A 165 -12.46 1.15 6.27
C THR A 165 -11.75 0.36 5.15
N SER A 166 -12.23 -0.86 4.85
CA SER A 166 -11.66 -1.72 3.80
C SER A 166 -11.74 -1.11 2.41
N VAL A 167 -12.84 -0.41 2.09
CA VAL A 167 -12.99 0.31 0.82
C VAL A 167 -11.96 1.42 0.69
N CYS A 168 -11.70 2.18 1.76
CA CYS A 168 -10.69 3.23 1.74
C CYS A 168 -9.26 2.68 1.61
N ILE A 169 -8.94 1.60 2.33
CA ILE A 169 -7.63 0.91 2.20
C ILE A 169 -7.43 0.44 0.76
N LEU A 170 -8.46 -0.15 0.14
CA LEU A 170 -8.41 -0.60 -1.25
C LEU A 170 -8.25 0.53 -2.25
N TYR A 171 -8.93 1.65 -2.04
CA TYR A 171 -8.78 2.83 -2.88
C TYR A 171 -7.31 3.27 -2.95
N LEU A 172 -6.62 3.31 -1.81
CA LEU A 172 -5.21 3.69 -1.75
C LEU A 172 -4.30 2.68 -2.44
N GLU A 173 -4.56 1.39 -2.24
CA GLU A 173 -3.84 0.32 -2.95
C GLU A 173 -3.85 0.54 -4.47
N VAL A 174 -5.00 0.94 -5.01
CA VAL A 174 -5.15 1.19 -6.45
C VAL A 174 -4.44 2.46 -6.89
N VAL A 175 -4.57 3.55 -6.13
CA VAL A 175 -4.02 4.85 -6.54
C VAL A 175 -2.50 4.92 -6.37
N GLU A 176 -1.94 4.41 -5.29
CA GLU A 176 -0.49 4.37 -5.09
C GLU A 176 0.21 3.49 -6.13
N HIS A 177 -0.52 2.52 -6.69
CA HIS A 177 -0.05 1.75 -7.82
C HIS A 177 -0.40 2.36 -9.16
N SER A 178 -1.17 3.43 -9.27
CA SER A 178 -1.63 3.96 -10.57
C SER A 178 -0.52 4.49 -11.48
N GLY A 179 0.68 4.74 -10.92
CA GLY A 179 1.76 5.41 -11.62
C GLY A 179 1.44 6.89 -11.90
N VAL A 180 0.39 7.42 -11.27
CA VAL A 180 0.11 8.86 -11.26
C VAL A 180 1.04 9.50 -10.22
N HIS A 181 1.66 10.62 -10.62
CA HIS A 181 2.55 11.39 -9.75
C HIS A 181 1.81 12.65 -9.31
N VAL A 182 0.99 12.53 -8.27
CA VAL A 182 0.29 13.66 -7.63
C VAL A 182 0.52 13.63 -6.12
N TYR A 183 0.54 14.81 -5.49
CA TYR A 183 0.51 14.87 -4.03
C TYR A 183 -0.88 14.42 -3.57
N GLN A 184 -1.01 13.14 -3.26
CA GLN A 184 -2.24 12.56 -2.75
C GLN A 184 -1.97 11.89 -1.43
N GLN A 185 -2.64 12.40 -0.40
CA GLN A 185 -2.55 11.83 0.94
C GLN A 185 -3.61 10.78 1.15
N GLN A 186 -3.32 9.90 2.11
CA GLN A 186 -4.31 9.03 2.74
C GLN A 186 -5.50 9.89 3.28
N PRO A 187 -6.75 9.71 2.83
CA PRO A 187 -7.85 10.62 3.19
C PRO A 187 -8.29 10.54 4.66
N ILE A 188 -7.98 9.44 5.34
CA ILE A 188 -8.30 9.13 6.74
C ILE A 188 -7.20 9.67 7.68
N THR A 189 -5.95 9.29 7.43
CA THR A 189 -4.82 9.55 8.33
C THR A 189 -3.99 10.77 7.90
N GLY A 190 -3.96 11.08 6.60
CA GLY A 190 -3.15 12.13 6.00
C GLY A 190 -3.31 13.51 6.65
N PRO A 191 -4.53 14.04 6.82
CA PRO A 191 -4.72 15.35 7.42
C PRO A 191 -4.10 15.50 8.82
N ILE A 192 -4.07 14.42 9.61
CA ILE A 192 -3.49 14.41 10.95
C ILE A 192 -1.98 14.13 10.88
N LEU A 193 -1.58 13.09 10.15
CA LEU A 193 -0.19 12.64 10.11
C LEU A 193 0.73 13.59 9.34
N ARG A 194 0.19 14.37 8.39
CA ARG A 194 0.95 15.41 7.68
C ARG A 194 1.56 16.42 8.62
N PHE A 195 0.83 16.81 9.67
CA PHE A 195 1.34 17.73 10.68
C PHE A 195 2.63 17.21 11.33
N PHE A 196 2.78 15.90 11.41
CA PHE A 196 3.97 15.23 11.95
C PHE A 196 4.95 14.76 10.86
N GLY A 197 4.67 15.03 9.58
CA GLY A 197 5.45 14.50 8.45
C GLY A 197 5.36 12.98 8.27
N MET A 198 4.39 12.31 8.91
CA MET A 198 4.22 10.85 8.88
C MET A 198 3.11 10.38 7.92
N ASP A 199 2.54 11.29 7.14
CA ASP A 199 1.59 10.95 6.08
C ASP A 199 2.28 10.11 5.00
N LEU A 200 1.54 9.21 4.36
CA LEU A 200 1.96 8.49 3.16
C LEU A 200 1.35 9.18 1.94
N ILE A 201 2.18 9.41 0.92
CA ILE A 201 1.74 9.87 -0.41
C ILE A 201 2.27 8.96 -1.51
N ASP A 202 1.71 9.10 -2.72
CA ASP A 202 2.03 8.26 -3.88
C ASP A 202 3.56 8.14 -4.14
N GLU A 203 4.34 9.22 -4.00
CA GLU A 203 5.80 9.17 -4.16
C GLU A 203 6.49 8.23 -3.16
N ASP A 204 6.01 8.15 -1.92
CA ASP A 204 6.69 7.35 -0.88
C ASP A 204 6.73 5.86 -1.26
N HIS A 205 5.62 5.37 -1.84
CA HIS A 205 5.49 4.01 -2.38
C HIS A 205 6.25 3.84 -3.70
N ASP A 206 6.23 4.85 -4.59
CA ASP A 206 7.04 4.81 -5.81
C ASP A 206 8.55 4.72 -5.51
N LEU A 207 9.06 5.51 -4.56
CA LEU A 207 10.47 5.46 -4.13
C LEU A 207 10.85 4.09 -3.59
N HIS A 208 9.96 3.45 -2.82
CA HIS A 208 10.13 2.08 -2.35
C HIS A 208 10.30 1.10 -3.53
N HIS A 209 9.44 1.19 -4.55
CA HIS A 209 9.53 0.37 -5.76
C HIS A 209 10.76 0.67 -6.64
N ARG A 210 11.07 1.96 -6.83
CA ARG A 210 12.15 2.48 -7.68
C ARG A 210 13.51 2.02 -7.16
N ASN A 211 13.75 2.15 -5.85
CA ASN A 211 14.98 1.69 -5.20
C ASN A 211 15.05 0.14 -5.20
N GLY A 212 13.90 -0.51 -5.06
CA GLY A 212 13.73 -1.96 -5.04
C GLY A 212 14.51 -2.67 -3.94
N TRP A 213 14.64 -3.99 -4.09
CA TRP A 213 14.85 -4.85 -2.93
C TRP A 213 16.18 -4.72 -2.19
N ALA A 214 17.25 -4.26 -2.86
CA ALA A 214 18.59 -4.22 -2.26
C ALA A 214 18.82 -3.04 -1.30
N LYS A 215 18.03 -1.97 -1.43
CA LYS A 215 18.07 -0.76 -0.58
C LYS A 215 16.63 -0.31 -0.35
N SER A 216 15.88 -1.11 0.40
CA SER A 216 14.47 -0.90 0.67
C SER A 216 14.27 0.00 1.89
N SER A 217 13.14 0.71 1.91
CA SER A 217 12.76 1.76 2.86
C SER A 217 11.29 2.12 2.64
N ASN A 218 10.64 2.89 3.52
CA ASN A 218 9.20 3.19 3.41
C ASN A 218 8.38 1.89 3.30
N TYR A 219 8.45 1.04 4.32
CA TYR A 219 7.78 -0.26 4.33
C TYR A 219 6.29 -0.16 4.66
N GLY A 220 5.83 0.96 5.21
CA GLY A 220 4.42 1.24 5.45
C GLY A 220 3.61 1.32 4.15
N LYS A 221 2.33 0.97 4.25
CA LYS A 221 1.39 0.89 3.15
C LYS A 221 0.19 1.82 3.28
N GLN A 222 -0.08 2.33 4.48
CA GLN A 222 -1.12 3.32 4.73
C GLN A 222 -0.57 4.58 5.38
N THR A 223 0.55 4.48 6.09
CA THR A 223 1.20 5.61 6.75
C THR A 223 2.72 5.46 6.70
N ARG A 224 3.45 6.48 7.13
CA ARG A 224 4.89 6.39 7.43
C ARG A 224 5.19 6.36 8.93
N VAL A 225 4.17 6.15 9.76
CA VAL A 225 4.34 6.17 11.24
C VAL A 225 5.37 5.14 11.68
N TRP A 226 5.26 3.91 11.20
CA TRP A 226 6.20 2.85 11.58
C TRP A 226 7.57 3.03 10.94
N ASP A 227 7.63 3.61 9.73
CA ASP A 227 8.89 3.99 9.12
C ASP A 227 9.64 5.06 9.90
N GLU A 228 8.93 6.06 10.43
CA GLU A 228 9.50 7.08 11.32
C GLU A 228 9.96 6.45 12.64
N VAL A 229 9.10 5.67 13.30
CA VAL A 229 9.39 5.02 14.59
C VAL A 229 10.64 4.13 14.52
N PHE A 230 10.84 3.43 13.40
CA PHE A 230 11.91 2.46 13.24
C PHE A 230 13.04 2.91 12.31
N GLY A 231 13.05 4.18 11.90
CA GLY A 231 14.13 4.80 11.14
C GLY A 231 14.30 4.29 9.71
N THR A 232 13.21 3.83 9.06
CA THR A 232 13.20 3.39 7.67
C THR A 232 12.51 4.38 6.72
N MET A 233 12.14 5.56 7.22
CA MET A 233 11.56 6.64 6.40
C MET A 233 12.63 7.33 5.55
N GLN A 234 12.38 7.48 4.25
CA GLN A 234 13.23 8.23 3.33
C GLN A 234 12.64 9.60 2.99
N PRO A 235 13.50 10.59 2.72
CA PRO A 235 13.04 11.88 2.24
C PRO A 235 12.42 11.78 0.84
N ARG A 236 11.36 12.56 0.63
CA ARG A 236 10.73 12.79 -0.68
C ARG A 236 11.70 13.55 -1.59
N GLN A 237 11.62 13.29 -2.89
CA GLN A 237 12.49 13.90 -3.91
C GLN A 237 11.71 14.86 -4.81
N GLU A 238 10.50 14.47 -5.22
CA GLU A 238 9.66 15.15 -6.21
C GLU A 238 8.55 15.96 -5.53
N MET A 239 7.85 15.37 -4.56
CA MET A 239 6.70 15.94 -3.85
C MET A 239 7.11 16.59 -2.52
N VAL A 240 8.17 17.40 -2.57
CA VAL A 240 8.55 18.33 -1.50
C VAL A 240 7.61 19.54 -1.50
N ASP A 241 7.41 20.18 -0.36
CA ASP A 241 6.42 21.26 -0.18
C ASP A 241 6.62 22.42 -1.17
N GLU A 242 7.85 22.72 -1.57
CA GLU A 242 8.17 23.77 -2.55
C GLU A 242 7.68 23.45 -3.97
N ASN A 243 7.43 22.17 -4.26
CA ASN A 243 6.99 21.69 -5.56
C ASN A 243 5.46 21.47 -5.63
N VAL A 244 4.74 21.58 -4.51
CA VAL A 244 3.29 21.35 -4.42
C VAL A 244 2.53 22.67 -4.56
N ASP A 245 1.51 22.67 -5.43
CA ASP A 245 0.58 23.79 -5.62
C ASP A 245 -0.62 23.57 -4.69
N TRP A 246 -0.67 24.33 -3.58
CA TRP A 246 -1.63 24.15 -2.48
C TRP A 246 -2.99 24.83 -2.69
#